data_AF-A0A6F8TV19-F1
#
_entry.id   AF-A0A6F8TV19-F1
#
_cell.length_a   1.000
_cell.length_b   1.000
_cell.length_c   1.000
_cell.angle_alpha   90.00
_cell.angle_beta   90.00
_cell.angle_gamma   90.00
#
_symmetry.space_group_name_H-M   'P 1'
#
loop_
_entity.id
_entity.type
_entity.pdbx_description
1 polymer ?
#
loop_
_entity_poly.entity_id
_entity_poly.type
_entity_poly.pdbx_seq_one_letter_code
_entity_poly.pdbx_strand_id
1 'polypeptide(L)'
;MDLRYHYLFWKVAHHLIEYKQYRILTLSEDHHEIWLENIGEKEGDVVRIVRRDLDWGNWVKRDLEHTAMNGEKIRKSLRKRQLKVKSIYISTYPPVDGGSELFQDTVLRQKTTVQPLLLHGNEPGEPLKSDPLFSQGEWDLPSDVLEANIEWMKNMSMTASQKQVQKERQLFERGKPFFTYFFIAVQLIMFFVLELNGGSKDPQTLIKFGAKYNPLMLEGEWWRLVTPIFLHIGFLHLLMNTFALYYLGSAVEKMFGRLRFVLVYLFSGITGSLASFLFTSSLSAGASGAIFGCFGALLYFGVLYPKIFFRTMGTNIIAVILLNLVLGFSIPGIDNAGHIGGLIGGFLGAGIVSLPKAFRPFRQLMFLTGTILLIGGVFWNGIGAGSLSWDIDTVNGVAQEKISNEQWKDAEELLTPVVKDGSPNAYTYFYLSFAEIKQEKLTAAEEHLRLAIKEDEDFHEAHYNLALILLDGGQMEEAFIHAKKAYELHRQDEKYERLYQQLEER
;
A
#
# COMPACT_ATOMS: atom_id res chain seq x y z
N MET A 1 15.93 44.11 -31.72
CA MET A 1 16.76 43.01 -31.19
C MET A 1 17.08 42.07 -32.34
N ASP A 2 18.35 41.70 -32.50
CA ASP A 2 18.81 40.81 -33.57
C ASP A 2 18.15 39.42 -33.46
N LEU A 3 17.56 38.95 -34.57
CA LEU A 3 16.81 37.69 -34.66
C LEU A 3 17.67 36.48 -34.30
N ARG A 4 19.00 36.56 -34.48
CA ARG A 4 19.95 35.51 -34.10
C ARG A 4 19.87 35.14 -32.61
N TYR A 5 19.61 36.11 -31.73
CA TYR A 5 19.49 35.88 -30.29
C TYR A 5 18.17 35.22 -29.91
N HIS A 6 17.09 35.52 -30.64
CA HIS A 6 15.81 34.84 -30.43
C HIS A 6 15.88 33.40 -30.92
N TYR A 7 16.55 33.15 -32.05
CA TYR A 7 16.81 31.79 -32.51
C TYR A 7 17.70 31.02 -31.52
N LEU A 8 18.76 31.65 -31.01
CA LEU A 8 19.64 31.05 -29.99
C LEU A 8 18.86 30.69 -28.71
N PHE A 9 17.94 31.53 -28.23
CA PHE A 9 17.09 31.24 -27.08
C PHE A 9 16.35 29.91 -27.24
N TRP A 10 15.67 29.71 -28.38
CA TRP A 10 14.96 28.45 -28.65
C TRP A 10 15.92 27.29 -28.94
N LYS A 11 17.06 27.53 -29.56
CA LYS A 11 18.08 26.50 -29.82
C LYS A 11 18.65 25.92 -28.50
N VAL A 12 18.94 26.79 -27.52
CA VAL A 12 19.38 26.37 -26.17
C VAL A 12 18.26 25.60 -25.46
N ALA A 13 17.03 26.12 -25.48
CA ALA A 13 15.88 25.42 -24.89
C ALA A 13 15.67 24.03 -25.51
N HIS A 14 15.71 23.93 -26.84
CA HIS A 14 15.59 22.66 -27.57
C HIS A 14 16.67 21.66 -27.14
N HIS A 15 17.93 22.12 -27.06
CA HIS A 15 19.05 21.25 -26.69
C HIS A 15 18.86 20.64 -25.29
N LEU A 16 18.43 21.47 -24.33
CA LEU A 16 18.17 21.03 -22.97
C LEU A 16 17.03 19.99 -22.92
N ILE A 17 15.95 20.23 -23.66
CA ILE A 17 14.77 19.36 -23.65
C ILE A 17 15.06 18.03 -24.36
N GLU A 18 15.57 18.06 -25.59
CA GLU A 18 15.73 16.86 -26.43
C GLU A 18 16.93 16.01 -25.97
N TYR A 19 18.08 16.63 -25.70
CA TYR A 19 19.33 15.89 -25.48
C TYR A 19 19.73 15.78 -24.00
N LYS A 20 19.32 16.73 -23.14
CA LYS A 20 19.72 16.75 -21.72
C LYS A 20 18.59 16.39 -20.74
N GLN A 21 17.43 15.96 -21.24
CA GLN A 21 16.28 15.52 -20.43
C GLN A 21 15.72 16.60 -19.49
N TYR A 22 15.74 17.86 -19.92
CA TYR A 22 15.09 18.95 -19.19
C TYR A 22 13.61 19.05 -19.53
N ARG A 23 12.81 19.49 -18.55
CA ARG A 23 11.39 19.79 -18.71
C ARG A 23 11.09 21.23 -18.38
N ILE A 24 10.20 21.84 -19.15
CA ILE A 24 9.69 23.19 -18.91
C ILE A 24 8.87 23.20 -17.61
N LEU A 25 9.30 24.04 -16.67
CA LEU A 25 8.57 24.39 -15.45
C LEU A 25 7.61 25.55 -15.71
N THR A 26 8.15 26.62 -16.30
CA THR A 26 7.44 27.88 -16.58
C THR A 26 7.97 28.46 -17.88
N LEU A 27 7.08 29.06 -18.66
CA LEU A 27 7.38 29.85 -19.85
C LEU A 27 6.62 31.17 -19.72
N SER A 28 7.29 32.31 -19.87
CA SER A 28 6.65 33.63 -19.81
C SER A 28 5.73 33.86 -21.00
N GLU A 29 4.69 34.68 -20.84
CA GLU A 29 3.72 34.96 -21.91
C GLU A 29 4.37 35.61 -23.15
N ASP A 30 5.37 36.46 -22.92
CA ASP A 30 6.18 37.09 -23.96
C ASP A 30 7.29 36.17 -24.53
N HIS A 31 7.41 34.95 -24.02
CA HIS A 31 8.41 33.95 -24.42
C HIS A 31 9.87 34.42 -24.32
N HIS A 32 10.14 35.37 -23.43
CA HIS A 32 11.50 35.85 -23.17
C HIS A 32 12.18 35.13 -22.00
N GLU A 33 11.42 34.40 -21.19
CA GLU A 33 11.94 33.69 -20.03
C GLU A 33 11.39 32.26 -19.96
N ILE A 34 12.29 31.29 -19.79
CA ILE A 34 11.92 29.89 -19.58
C ILE A 34 12.70 29.31 -18.40
N TRP A 35 11.99 28.55 -17.56
CA TRP A 35 12.57 27.78 -16.47
C TRP A 35 12.46 26.30 -16.80
N LEU A 36 13.57 25.58 -16.67
CA LEU A 36 13.72 24.19 -17.06
C LEU A 36 14.30 23.37 -15.89
N GLU A 37 13.71 22.23 -15.57
CA GLU A 37 14.21 21.29 -14.54
C GLU A 37 14.88 20.07 -15.19
N ASN A 38 16.06 19.70 -14.70
CA ASN A 38 16.72 18.45 -15.10
C ASN A 38 16.03 17.22 -14.49
N ILE A 39 15.51 16.32 -15.33
CA ILE A 39 14.85 15.07 -14.89
C ILE A 39 15.85 13.90 -14.82
N GLY A 40 17.07 14.01 -15.34
CA GLY A 40 18.10 12.98 -15.38
C GLY A 40 18.90 12.81 -14.08
N GLU A 41 19.25 13.90 -13.38
CA GLU A 41 20.21 13.87 -12.25
C GLU A 41 19.59 13.92 -10.83
N LYS A 42 20.30 13.37 -9.82
CA LYS A 42 19.82 13.29 -8.42
C LYS A 42 19.72 14.68 -7.77
N GLU A 43 20.72 15.52 -8.01
CA GLU A 43 20.70 16.96 -7.69
C GLU A 43 20.25 17.67 -8.96
N GLY A 44 18.94 17.83 -9.15
CA GLY A 44 18.39 18.39 -10.38
C GLY A 44 18.73 19.87 -10.46
N ASP A 45 19.65 20.23 -11.35
CA ASP A 45 19.93 21.60 -11.70
C ASP A 45 18.76 22.20 -12.47
N VAL A 46 18.44 23.45 -12.16
CA VAL A 46 17.44 24.23 -12.89
C VAL A 46 18.16 25.16 -13.83
N VAL A 47 17.72 25.25 -15.07
CA VAL A 47 18.21 26.24 -16.02
C VAL A 47 17.13 27.29 -16.21
N ARG A 48 17.51 28.55 -16.04
CA ARG A 48 16.71 29.69 -16.46
C ARG A 48 17.35 30.26 -17.72
N ILE A 49 16.58 30.48 -18.77
CA ILE A 49 17.05 31.21 -19.96
C ILE A 49 16.24 32.50 -20.03
N VAL A 50 16.94 33.62 -20.17
CA VAL A 50 16.34 34.96 -20.30
C VAL A 50 16.90 35.60 -21.55
N ARG A 51 16.01 36.02 -22.46
CA ARG A 51 16.35 36.83 -23.62
C ARG A 51 15.97 38.28 -23.34
N ARG A 52 16.97 39.13 -23.11
CA ARG A 52 16.76 40.56 -22.86
C ARG A 52 18.03 41.34 -23.11
N ASP A 53 17.90 42.52 -23.71
CA ASP A 53 19.02 43.46 -23.83
C ASP A 53 19.30 44.10 -22.46
N LEU A 54 20.57 44.10 -22.04
CA LEU A 54 20.98 44.48 -20.69
C LEU A 54 21.39 45.95 -20.62
N ASP A 55 20.53 46.80 -20.06
CA ASP A 55 20.79 48.24 -19.99
C ASP A 55 21.84 48.63 -18.93
N TRP A 56 21.76 48.08 -17.70
CA TRP A 56 22.61 48.45 -16.56
C TRP A 56 22.92 47.25 -15.66
N GLY A 57 24.12 47.18 -15.08
CA GLY A 57 24.57 46.11 -14.17
C GLY A 57 23.71 46.03 -12.90
N ASN A 58 23.19 47.17 -12.43
CA ASN A 58 22.22 47.21 -11.33
C ASN A 58 20.91 46.46 -11.63
N TRP A 59 20.50 46.36 -12.90
CA TRP A 59 19.36 45.54 -13.28
C TRP A 59 19.71 44.05 -13.16
N VAL A 60 20.86 43.64 -13.69
CA VAL A 60 21.36 42.25 -13.62
C VAL A 60 21.47 41.79 -12.16
N LYS A 61 22.05 42.61 -11.29
CA LYS A 61 22.18 42.30 -9.86
C LYS A 61 20.82 42.01 -9.21
N ARG A 62 19.82 42.89 -9.44
CA ARG A 62 18.47 42.70 -8.91
C ARG A 62 17.82 41.45 -9.49
N ASP A 63 17.97 41.20 -10.78
CA ASP A 63 17.41 40.02 -11.44
C ASP A 63 18.04 38.71 -10.92
N LEU A 64 19.35 38.70 -10.61
CA LEU A 64 20.00 37.56 -9.96
C LEU A 64 19.47 37.31 -8.55
N GLU A 65 19.23 38.36 -7.76
CA GLU A 65 18.60 38.23 -6.44
C GLU A 65 17.17 37.68 -6.54
N HIS A 66 16.39 38.15 -7.51
CA HIS A 66 15.06 37.64 -7.82
C HIS A 66 15.10 36.18 -8.30
N THR A 67 16.08 35.82 -9.14
CA THR A 67 16.32 34.45 -9.60
C THR A 67 16.60 33.54 -8.41
N ALA A 68 17.43 33.98 -7.46
CA ALA A 68 17.72 33.21 -6.26
C ALA A 68 16.48 33.05 -5.35
N MET A 69 15.62 34.09 -5.25
CA MET A 69 14.33 33.99 -4.54
C MET A 69 13.38 33.00 -5.19
N ASN A 70 13.23 33.07 -6.51
CA ASN A 70 12.38 32.15 -7.26
C ASN A 70 12.94 30.73 -7.21
N GLY A 71 14.26 30.57 -7.27
CA GLY A 71 14.95 29.31 -7.05
C GLY A 71 14.65 28.70 -5.68
N GLU A 72 14.60 29.48 -4.60
CA GLU A 72 14.18 28.97 -3.28
C GLU A 72 12.73 28.48 -3.26
N LYS A 73 11.82 29.15 -3.97
CA LYS A 73 10.42 28.68 -4.12
C LYS A 73 10.39 27.35 -4.87
N ILE A 74 11.12 27.25 -5.98
CA ILE A 74 11.25 26.03 -6.79
C ILE A 74 11.86 24.90 -5.96
N ARG A 75 12.95 25.16 -5.22
CA ARG A 75 13.62 24.18 -4.34
C ARG A 75 12.65 23.58 -3.33
N LYS A 76 11.83 24.41 -2.69
CA LYS A 76 10.80 23.97 -1.73
C LYS A 76 9.73 23.11 -2.41
N SER A 77 9.23 23.54 -3.57
CA SER A 77 8.25 22.78 -4.36
C SER A 77 8.79 21.41 -4.79
N LEU A 78 10.05 21.35 -5.23
CA LEU A 78 10.74 20.11 -5.63
C LEU A 78 11.27 19.30 -4.45
N ARG A 79 11.09 19.77 -3.21
CA ARG A 79 11.58 19.16 -1.96
C ARG A 79 13.08 18.82 -1.99
N LYS A 80 13.89 19.68 -2.63
CA LYS A 80 15.34 19.49 -2.73
C LYS A 80 16.08 20.06 -1.52
N ARG A 81 17.14 19.37 -1.09
CA ARG A 81 18.02 19.83 0.00
C ARG A 81 18.73 21.13 -0.39
N GLN A 82 19.30 21.15 -1.58
CA GLN A 82 19.99 22.28 -2.21
C GLN A 82 19.55 22.37 -3.67
N LEU A 83 19.61 23.58 -4.25
CA LEU A 83 19.29 23.81 -5.66
C LEU A 83 20.41 24.60 -6.32
N LYS A 84 20.86 24.17 -7.50
CA LYS A 84 21.71 24.99 -8.35
C LYS A 84 20.88 25.48 -9.53
N VAL A 85 20.93 26.77 -9.78
CA VAL A 85 20.25 27.43 -10.89
C VAL A 85 21.32 27.97 -11.83
N LYS A 86 21.36 27.50 -13.08
CA LYS A 86 22.16 28.13 -14.12
C LYS A 86 21.30 29.16 -14.84
N SER A 87 21.65 30.44 -14.76
CA SER A 87 20.87 31.54 -15.34
C SER A 87 21.57 32.06 -16.59
N ILE A 88 21.04 31.70 -17.75
CA ILE A 88 21.59 32.04 -19.07
C ILE A 88 20.93 33.31 -19.57
N TYR A 89 21.72 34.36 -19.74
CA TYR A 89 21.31 35.65 -20.27
C TYR A 89 21.70 35.72 -21.73
N ILE A 90 20.74 36.00 -22.60
CA ILE A 90 20.93 36.14 -24.04
C ILE A 90 20.64 37.60 -24.39
N SER A 91 21.70 38.35 -24.67
CA SER A 91 21.66 39.81 -24.88
C SER A 91 22.54 40.20 -26.06
N THR A 92 22.15 41.22 -26.81
CA THR A 92 22.98 41.72 -27.92
C THR A 92 24.30 42.33 -27.42
N TYR A 93 24.27 43.02 -26.27
CA TYR A 93 25.42 43.67 -25.64
C TYR A 93 25.51 43.35 -24.14
N PRO A 94 26.71 43.42 -23.54
CA PRO A 94 26.87 43.39 -22.08
C PRO A 94 26.38 44.71 -21.45
N PRO A 95 26.18 44.76 -20.11
CA PRO A 95 25.78 45.99 -19.42
C PRO A 95 26.75 47.15 -19.68
N VAL A 96 26.20 48.37 -19.84
CA VAL A 96 26.95 49.53 -20.32
C VAL A 96 27.83 50.18 -19.23
N ASP A 97 27.48 50.01 -17.96
CA ASP A 97 28.03 50.71 -16.79
C ASP A 97 29.12 49.94 -16.03
N GLY A 98 29.61 48.81 -16.56
CA GLY A 98 30.45 47.88 -15.82
C GLY A 98 29.58 46.98 -14.93
N GLY A 99 29.50 45.71 -15.32
CA GLY A 99 28.73 44.69 -14.61
C GLY A 99 28.98 43.29 -15.18
N SER A 100 30.02 43.16 -16.02
CA SER A 100 30.40 41.89 -16.62
C SER A 100 31.00 40.94 -15.58
N GLU A 101 31.61 41.47 -14.50
CA GLU A 101 32.08 40.67 -13.37
C GLU A 101 30.95 39.90 -12.67
N LEU A 102 29.70 40.40 -12.71
CA LEU A 102 28.55 39.72 -12.11
C LEU A 102 28.26 38.36 -12.75
N PHE A 103 28.77 38.10 -13.96
CA PHE A 103 28.63 36.82 -14.65
C PHE A 103 29.73 35.82 -14.29
N GLN A 104 30.72 36.21 -13.48
CA GLN A 104 31.78 35.34 -12.96
C GLN A 104 31.44 34.79 -11.57
N ASP A 105 30.68 35.56 -10.79
CA ASP A 105 30.33 35.23 -9.41
C ASP A 105 29.06 34.39 -9.29
N THR A 106 29.07 33.44 -8.35
CA THR A 106 27.87 32.68 -7.98
C THR A 106 27.11 33.39 -6.87
N VAL A 107 25.80 33.59 -7.06
CA VAL A 107 24.93 34.20 -6.04
C VAL A 107 24.35 33.10 -5.16
N LEU A 108 24.73 33.06 -3.88
CA LEU A 108 24.15 32.16 -2.89
C LEU A 108 23.03 32.85 -2.13
N ARG A 109 21.86 32.21 -2.09
CA ARG A 109 20.75 32.59 -1.19
C ARG A 109 20.22 31.36 -0.49
N GLN A 110 20.36 31.32 0.83
CA GLN A 110 19.97 30.17 1.66
C GLN A 110 20.59 28.86 1.16
N LYS A 111 19.82 28.00 0.47
CA LYS A 111 20.26 26.70 -0.05
C LYS A 111 20.19 26.64 -1.58
N THR A 112 20.10 27.80 -2.22
CA THR A 112 20.04 27.96 -3.66
C THR A 112 21.24 28.77 -4.15
N THR A 113 21.99 28.21 -5.10
CA THR A 113 23.11 28.90 -5.77
C THR A 113 22.71 29.24 -7.20
N VAL A 114 22.91 30.48 -7.62
CA VAL A 114 22.67 30.92 -8.99
C VAL A 114 24.01 31.16 -9.68
N GLN A 115 24.27 30.42 -10.75
CA GLN A 115 25.43 30.59 -11.62
C GLN A 115 24.99 31.30 -12.91
N PRO A 116 25.29 32.60 -13.06
CA PRO A 116 25.00 33.33 -14.28
C PRO A 116 25.93 32.93 -15.45
N LEU A 117 25.41 33.04 -16.68
CA LEU A 117 26.16 32.89 -17.92
C LEU A 117 25.63 33.91 -18.94
N LEU A 118 26.49 34.76 -19.49
CA LEU A 118 26.12 35.74 -20.51
C LEU A 118 26.49 35.26 -21.91
N LEU A 119 25.52 35.26 -22.82
CA LEU A 119 25.68 35.00 -24.26
C LEU A 119 25.49 36.33 -25.00
N HIS A 120 26.57 36.89 -25.53
CA HIS A 120 26.58 38.21 -26.19
C HIS A 120 27.62 38.32 -27.30
N GLY A 121 27.61 39.44 -28.04
CA GLY A 121 28.61 39.73 -29.06
C GLY A 121 28.40 38.96 -30.37
N ASN A 122 29.41 38.95 -31.24
CA ASN A 122 29.29 38.40 -32.60
C ASN A 122 29.15 36.87 -32.64
N GLU A 123 29.73 36.18 -31.65
CA GLU A 123 29.69 34.72 -31.51
C GLU A 123 29.03 34.34 -30.17
N PRO A 124 27.73 34.60 -30.00
CA PRO A 124 27.07 34.43 -28.70
C PRO A 124 26.97 32.97 -28.25
N GLY A 125 27.25 32.00 -29.14
CA GLY A 125 27.30 30.58 -28.82
C GLY A 125 28.63 30.09 -28.22
N GLU A 126 29.71 30.88 -28.29
CA GLU A 126 31.04 30.44 -27.87
C GLU A 126 31.12 30.07 -26.37
N PRO A 127 30.51 30.84 -25.43
CA PRO A 127 30.51 30.47 -24.01
C PRO A 127 29.80 29.14 -23.71
N LEU A 128 28.92 28.67 -24.60
CA LEU A 128 28.25 27.36 -24.44
C LEU A 128 29.20 26.20 -24.75
N LYS A 129 30.21 26.38 -25.62
CA LYS A 129 31.17 25.32 -25.96
C LYS A 129 32.04 24.93 -24.76
N SER A 130 32.35 25.89 -23.88
CA SER A 130 33.15 25.66 -22.66
C SER A 130 32.34 25.17 -21.47
N ASP A 131 31.01 25.26 -21.52
CA ASP A 131 30.14 24.82 -20.43
C ASP A 131 29.88 23.30 -20.50
N PRO A 132 30.13 22.52 -19.44
CA PRO A 132 29.92 21.07 -19.43
C PRO A 132 28.49 20.64 -19.79
N LEU A 133 27.49 21.49 -19.52
CA LEU A 133 26.10 21.20 -19.83
C LEU A 133 25.83 21.26 -21.35
N PHE A 134 26.60 22.05 -22.10
CA PHE A 134 26.35 22.41 -23.50
C PHE A 134 27.48 21.99 -24.46
N SER A 135 28.60 21.47 -23.96
CA SER A 135 29.82 21.13 -24.73
C SER A 135 29.62 20.17 -25.91
N GLN A 136 28.53 19.41 -25.93
CA GLN A 136 28.19 18.48 -27.03
C GLN A 136 27.26 19.08 -28.10
N GLY A 137 26.87 20.35 -27.96
CA GLY A 137 25.98 21.04 -28.89
C GLY A 137 26.73 21.77 -29.99
N GLU A 138 26.08 21.93 -31.15
CA GLU A 138 26.52 22.80 -32.22
C GLU A 138 25.92 24.20 -32.01
N TRP A 139 26.75 25.19 -31.73
CA TRP A 139 26.29 26.53 -31.30
C TRP A 139 26.47 27.63 -32.33
N ASP A 140 27.04 27.30 -33.48
CA ASP A 140 27.19 28.25 -34.57
C ASP A 140 25.81 28.65 -35.11
N LEU A 141 25.67 29.95 -35.43
CA LEU A 141 24.41 30.55 -35.85
C LEU A 141 24.46 30.88 -37.34
N PRO A 142 23.36 30.69 -38.08
CA PRO A 142 23.27 31.17 -39.46
C PRO A 142 23.55 32.68 -39.54
N SER A 143 24.19 33.13 -40.62
CA SER A 143 24.42 34.54 -40.89
C SER A 143 23.09 35.31 -40.98
N ASP A 144 22.11 34.71 -41.66
CA ASP A 144 20.77 35.26 -41.86
C ASP A 144 19.73 34.40 -41.14
N VAL A 145 19.14 34.94 -40.07
CA VAL A 145 18.06 34.30 -39.32
C VAL A 145 16.76 35.05 -39.61
N LEU A 146 15.78 34.34 -40.17
CA LEU A 146 14.44 34.84 -40.41
C LEU A 146 13.51 34.47 -39.25
N GLU A 147 12.37 35.17 -39.14
CA GLU A 147 11.33 34.83 -38.17
C GLU A 147 10.83 33.38 -38.32
N ALA A 148 10.80 32.87 -39.56
CA ALA A 148 10.45 31.48 -39.83
C ALA A 148 11.42 30.47 -39.17
N ASN A 149 12.72 30.79 -39.07
CA ASN A 149 13.68 29.92 -38.39
C ASN A 149 13.42 29.87 -36.88
N ILE A 150 13.04 31.00 -36.28
CA ILE A 150 12.70 31.10 -34.86
C ILE A 150 11.44 30.28 -34.57
N GLU A 151 10.39 30.48 -35.37
CA GLU A 151 9.12 29.77 -35.19
C GLU A 151 9.30 28.25 -35.39
N TRP A 152 10.12 27.84 -36.35
CA TRP A 152 10.49 26.44 -36.53
C TRP A 152 11.19 25.86 -35.29
N MET A 153 12.19 26.56 -34.75
CA MET A 153 12.94 26.09 -33.56
C MET A 153 12.07 26.07 -32.29
N LYS A 154 11.19 27.06 -32.13
CA LYS A 154 10.17 27.08 -31.07
C LYS A 154 9.27 25.85 -31.16
N ASN A 155 8.70 25.59 -32.33
CA ASN A 155 7.81 24.44 -32.54
C ASN A 155 8.52 23.10 -32.32
N MET A 156 9.79 22.98 -32.73
CA MET A 156 10.64 21.82 -32.42
C MET A 156 10.81 21.63 -30.90
N SER A 157 11.10 22.70 -30.16
CA SER A 157 11.24 22.69 -28.69
C SER A 157 9.94 22.27 -28.00
N MET A 158 8.82 22.85 -28.41
CA MET A 158 7.50 22.56 -27.82
C MET A 158 7.06 21.13 -28.14
N THR A 159 7.31 20.65 -29.36
CA THR A 159 7.01 19.27 -29.76
C THR A 159 7.84 18.26 -28.96
N ALA A 160 9.13 18.51 -28.76
CA ALA A 160 10.00 17.68 -27.92
C ALA A 160 9.47 17.61 -26.48
N SER A 161 9.10 18.77 -25.91
CA SER A 161 8.53 18.85 -24.56
C SER A 161 7.20 18.08 -24.44
N GLN A 162 6.29 18.25 -25.39
CA GLN A 162 5.02 17.54 -25.43
C GLN A 162 5.21 16.02 -25.57
N LYS A 163 6.15 15.58 -26.41
CA LYS A 163 6.48 14.16 -26.59
C LYS A 163 7.00 13.54 -25.28
N GLN A 164 7.78 14.26 -24.50
CA GLN A 164 8.25 13.81 -23.18
C GLN A 164 7.08 13.66 -22.19
N VAL A 165 6.20 14.66 -22.10
CA VAL A 165 5.00 14.61 -21.24
C VAL A 165 4.06 13.46 -21.65
N GLN A 166 3.87 13.25 -22.96
CA GLN A 166 3.07 12.14 -23.47
C GLN A 166 3.67 10.77 -23.12
N LYS A 167 5.00 10.61 -23.20
CA LYS A 167 5.69 9.38 -22.78
C LYS A 167 5.44 9.08 -21.30
N GLU A 168 5.50 10.09 -20.42
CA GLU A 168 5.17 9.91 -19.00
C GLU A 168 3.70 9.54 -18.80
N ARG A 169 2.77 10.21 -19.50
CA ARG A 169 1.33 9.93 -19.41
C ARG A 169 0.98 8.52 -19.87
N GLN A 170 1.66 8.02 -20.90
CA GLN A 170 1.49 6.64 -21.39
C GLN A 170 1.89 5.57 -20.35
N LEU A 171 2.64 5.92 -19.30
CA LEU A 171 2.90 5.01 -18.19
C LEU A 171 1.67 4.79 -17.31
N PHE A 172 0.73 5.74 -17.28
CA PHE A 172 -0.43 5.74 -16.38
C PHE A 172 -1.77 5.45 -17.07
N GLU A 173 -1.85 5.65 -18.38
CA GLU A 173 -3.11 5.54 -19.13
C GLU A 173 -3.04 4.45 -20.21
N ARG A 174 -3.14 3.18 -19.81
CA ARG A 174 -3.41 2.08 -20.76
C ARG A 174 -4.84 1.58 -20.65
N GLY A 175 -5.69 2.08 -21.54
CA GLY A 175 -7.05 1.58 -21.73
C GLY A 175 -7.94 1.71 -20.49
N LYS A 176 -9.09 1.02 -20.54
CA LYS A 176 -10.05 0.95 -19.42
C LYS A 176 -9.70 -0.23 -18.48
N PRO A 177 -9.82 -0.07 -17.15
CA PRO A 177 -9.48 -1.09 -16.16
C PRO A 177 -10.59 -2.13 -16.04
N PHE A 178 -10.64 -3.04 -17.02
CA PHE A 178 -11.72 -4.02 -17.13
C PHE A 178 -11.73 -5.02 -15.96
N PHE A 179 -10.57 -5.58 -15.61
CA PHE A 179 -10.50 -6.60 -14.57
C PHE A 179 -10.74 -6.04 -13.17
N THR A 180 -10.41 -4.77 -12.95
CA THR A 180 -10.78 -4.06 -11.72
C THR A 180 -12.29 -4.06 -11.54
N TYR A 181 -13.05 -3.65 -12.57
CA TYR A 181 -14.52 -3.69 -12.51
C TYR A 181 -15.08 -5.10 -12.41
N PHE A 182 -14.47 -6.05 -13.12
CA PHE A 182 -14.84 -7.46 -13.03
C PHE A 182 -14.70 -7.99 -11.60
N PHE A 183 -13.57 -7.74 -10.93
CA PHE A 183 -13.36 -8.20 -9.55
C PHE A 183 -14.31 -7.51 -8.58
N ILE A 184 -14.57 -6.21 -8.74
CA ILE A 184 -15.60 -5.51 -7.95
C ILE A 184 -16.96 -6.19 -8.13
N ALA A 185 -17.37 -6.46 -9.36
CA ALA A 185 -18.65 -7.10 -9.64
C ALA A 185 -18.75 -8.49 -8.99
N VAL A 186 -17.70 -9.31 -9.11
CA VAL A 186 -17.65 -10.64 -8.46
C VAL A 186 -17.76 -10.53 -6.94
N GLN A 187 -17.04 -9.58 -6.32
CA GLN A 187 -17.08 -9.38 -4.86
C GLN A 187 -18.45 -8.92 -4.38
N LEU A 188 -19.11 -8.03 -5.12
CA LEU A 188 -20.48 -7.60 -4.83
C LEU A 188 -21.45 -8.78 -4.93
N ILE A 189 -21.37 -9.57 -6.00
CA ILE A 189 -22.22 -10.76 -6.18
C ILE A 189 -22.01 -11.74 -5.03
N MET A 190 -20.76 -12.06 -4.69
CA MET A 190 -20.46 -12.98 -3.59
C MET A 190 -20.95 -12.45 -2.24
N PHE A 191 -20.87 -11.14 -2.00
CA PHE A 191 -21.42 -10.55 -0.79
C PHE A 191 -22.94 -10.75 -0.70
N PHE A 192 -23.69 -10.51 -1.79
CA PHE A 192 -25.13 -10.79 -1.81
C PHE A 192 -25.45 -12.27 -1.60
N VAL A 193 -24.64 -13.18 -2.17
CA VAL A 193 -24.79 -14.61 -1.94
C VAL A 193 -24.62 -14.96 -0.46
N LEU A 194 -23.63 -14.40 0.23
CA LEU A 194 -23.44 -14.61 1.67
C LEU A 194 -24.64 -14.10 2.48
N GLU A 195 -25.13 -12.89 2.19
CA GLU A 195 -26.29 -12.31 2.87
C GLU A 195 -27.57 -13.17 2.74
N LEU A 196 -27.73 -13.86 1.60
CA LEU A 196 -28.87 -14.76 1.39
C LEU A 196 -28.72 -16.14 2.05
N ASN A 197 -27.52 -16.51 2.53
CA ASN A 197 -27.19 -17.86 3.00
C ASN A 197 -26.72 -17.91 4.47
N GLY A 198 -27.07 -16.90 5.27
CA GLY A 198 -26.76 -16.85 6.72
C GLY A 198 -26.12 -15.54 7.17
N GLY A 199 -25.65 -14.71 6.24
CA GLY A 199 -25.08 -13.39 6.52
C GLY A 199 -23.57 -13.36 6.35
N SER A 200 -23.04 -12.21 5.91
CA SER A 200 -21.59 -12.04 5.70
C SER A 200 -20.76 -11.96 6.99
N LYS A 201 -21.40 -11.88 8.16
CA LYS A 201 -20.75 -11.83 9.47
C LYS A 201 -20.77 -13.18 10.20
N ASP A 202 -21.52 -14.15 9.69
CA ASP A 202 -21.62 -15.47 10.30
C ASP A 202 -20.38 -16.33 9.94
N PRO A 203 -19.60 -16.80 10.93
CA PRO A 203 -18.40 -17.60 10.69
C PRO A 203 -18.69 -18.89 9.90
N GLN A 204 -19.81 -19.57 10.17
CA GLN A 204 -20.15 -20.83 9.49
C GLN A 204 -20.44 -20.60 8.00
N THR A 205 -21.19 -19.55 7.68
CA THR A 205 -21.43 -19.11 6.31
C THR A 205 -20.11 -18.79 5.61
N LEU A 206 -19.23 -18.02 6.24
CA LEU A 206 -17.92 -17.69 5.67
C LEU A 206 -17.07 -18.94 5.40
N ILE A 207 -16.98 -19.87 6.35
CA ILE A 207 -16.24 -21.13 6.19
C ILE A 207 -16.83 -21.96 5.05
N LYS A 208 -18.15 -22.12 5.00
CA LYS A 208 -18.86 -22.86 3.94
C LYS A 208 -18.57 -22.31 2.55
N PHE A 209 -18.52 -20.98 2.40
CA PHE A 209 -18.29 -20.33 1.11
C PHE A 209 -16.81 -20.12 0.75
N GLY A 210 -15.88 -20.55 1.60
CA GLY A 210 -14.48 -20.60 1.25
C GLY A 210 -13.58 -19.56 1.89
N ALA A 211 -13.93 -19.04 3.06
CA ALA A 211 -13.02 -18.22 3.85
C ALA A 211 -11.76 -19.01 4.22
N LYS A 212 -10.66 -18.29 4.46
CA LYS A 212 -9.41 -18.90 4.93
C LYS A 212 -9.69 -19.46 6.31
N TYR A 213 -9.51 -20.76 6.45
CA TYR A 213 -9.74 -21.48 7.70
C TYR A 213 -8.73 -22.62 7.81
N ASN A 214 -7.81 -22.51 8.79
CA ASN A 214 -6.61 -23.36 8.85
C ASN A 214 -6.91 -24.85 8.97
N PRO A 215 -7.86 -25.31 9.81
CA PRO A 215 -8.12 -26.74 9.97
C PRO A 215 -8.48 -27.44 8.64
N LEU A 216 -9.42 -26.88 7.88
CA LEU A 216 -9.80 -27.46 6.58
C LEU A 216 -8.68 -27.34 5.52
N MET A 217 -7.85 -26.30 5.60
CA MET A 217 -6.67 -26.19 4.73
C MET A 217 -5.64 -27.29 5.01
N LEU A 218 -5.43 -27.64 6.29
CA LEU A 218 -4.57 -28.76 6.69
C LEU A 218 -5.14 -30.11 6.24
N GLU A 219 -6.47 -30.22 6.16
CA GLU A 219 -7.16 -31.39 5.58
C GLU A 219 -7.13 -31.44 4.04
N GLY A 220 -6.54 -30.42 3.39
CA GLY A 220 -6.27 -30.42 1.95
C GLY A 220 -7.09 -29.41 1.14
N GLU A 221 -7.91 -28.55 1.77
CA GLU A 221 -8.70 -27.53 1.08
C GLU A 221 -7.87 -26.29 0.65
N TRP A 222 -6.77 -26.52 -0.07
CA TRP A 222 -5.84 -25.48 -0.53
C TRP A 222 -6.44 -24.42 -1.46
N TRP A 223 -7.63 -24.69 -2.02
CA TRP A 223 -8.40 -23.70 -2.79
C TRP A 223 -8.80 -22.49 -1.93
N ARG A 224 -8.79 -22.62 -0.59
CA ARG A 224 -8.94 -21.53 0.39
C ARG A 224 -7.78 -20.53 0.41
N LEU A 225 -6.73 -20.74 -0.39
CA LEU A 225 -5.74 -19.69 -0.69
C LEU A 225 -6.25 -18.65 -1.69
N VAL A 226 -7.30 -18.97 -2.46
CA VAL A 226 -7.80 -18.12 -3.56
C VAL A 226 -9.18 -17.56 -3.24
N THR A 227 -10.10 -18.39 -2.77
CA THR A 227 -11.49 -18.00 -2.54
C THR A 227 -11.71 -16.82 -1.57
N PRO A 228 -10.90 -16.62 -0.50
CA PRO A 228 -11.12 -15.52 0.43
C PRO A 228 -11.03 -14.14 -0.22
N ILE A 229 -10.33 -14.02 -1.36
CA ILE A 229 -10.19 -12.78 -2.14
C ILE A 229 -11.56 -12.21 -2.57
N PHE A 230 -12.58 -13.08 -2.68
CA PHE A 230 -13.91 -12.72 -3.18
C PHE A 230 -14.97 -12.58 -2.08
N LEU A 231 -14.65 -12.95 -0.83
CA LEU A 231 -15.57 -12.89 0.31
C LEU A 231 -15.29 -11.65 1.15
N HIS A 232 -16.30 -11.11 1.83
CA HIS A 232 -16.14 -9.92 2.68
C HIS A 232 -16.98 -10.03 3.94
N ILE A 233 -16.40 -9.64 5.07
CA ILE A 233 -17.05 -9.69 6.38
C ILE A 233 -17.78 -8.37 6.66
N GLY A 234 -19.08 -8.34 6.43
CA GLY A 234 -19.91 -7.15 6.63
C GLY A 234 -19.78 -6.06 5.56
N PHE A 235 -20.78 -5.19 5.51
CA PHE A 235 -20.91 -4.17 4.47
C PHE A 235 -19.77 -3.14 4.44
N LEU A 236 -19.35 -2.64 5.61
CA LEU A 236 -18.29 -1.61 5.68
C LEU A 236 -16.97 -2.14 5.11
N HIS A 237 -16.64 -3.41 5.40
CA HIS A 237 -15.43 -4.05 4.90
C HIS A 237 -15.47 -4.19 3.37
N LEU A 238 -16.61 -4.61 2.80
CA LEU A 238 -16.83 -4.64 1.35
C LEU A 238 -16.67 -3.26 0.72
N LEU A 239 -17.31 -2.24 1.32
CA LEU A 239 -17.30 -0.88 0.81
C LEU A 239 -15.87 -0.34 0.72
N MET A 240 -15.10 -0.47 1.81
CA MET A 240 -13.72 0.02 1.87
C MET A 240 -12.80 -0.71 0.88
N ASN A 241 -12.92 -2.04 0.75
CA ASN A 241 -12.15 -2.79 -0.25
C ASN A 241 -12.56 -2.43 -1.68
N THR A 242 -13.86 -2.23 -1.94
CA THR A 242 -14.35 -1.82 -3.26
C THR A 242 -13.79 -0.45 -3.66
N PHE A 243 -13.80 0.51 -2.75
CA PHE A 243 -13.17 1.82 -2.99
C PHE A 243 -11.67 1.69 -3.23
N ALA A 244 -10.96 0.94 -2.39
CA ALA A 244 -9.52 0.75 -2.53
C ALA A 244 -9.17 0.04 -3.85
N LEU A 245 -9.91 -1.01 -4.22
CA LEU A 245 -9.74 -1.73 -5.48
C LEU A 245 -10.05 -0.83 -6.69
N TYR A 246 -11.10 -0.02 -6.62
CA TYR A 246 -11.43 0.92 -7.68
C TYR A 246 -10.27 1.89 -7.95
N TYR A 247 -9.68 2.51 -6.92
CA TYR A 247 -8.59 3.47 -7.12
C TYR A 247 -7.24 2.79 -7.42
N LEU A 248 -6.81 1.85 -6.58
CA LEU A 248 -5.51 1.21 -6.69
C LEU A 248 -5.47 0.18 -7.81
N GLY A 249 -6.49 -0.68 -7.89
CA GLY A 249 -6.61 -1.67 -8.95
C GLY A 249 -6.66 -1.01 -10.33
N SER A 250 -7.47 0.04 -10.49
CA SER A 250 -7.51 0.77 -11.77
C SER A 250 -6.17 1.40 -12.12
N ALA A 251 -5.44 1.96 -11.15
CA ALA A 251 -4.12 2.52 -11.39
C ALA A 251 -3.13 1.43 -11.85
N VAL A 252 -3.06 0.32 -11.11
CA VAL A 252 -2.16 -0.79 -11.44
C VAL A 252 -2.54 -1.43 -12.78
N GLU A 253 -3.82 -1.65 -13.07
CA GLU A 253 -4.27 -2.21 -14.34
C GLU A 253 -3.94 -1.31 -15.53
N LYS A 254 -4.11 0.02 -15.40
CA LYS A 254 -3.72 0.96 -16.45
C LYS A 254 -2.19 1.08 -16.61
N MET A 255 -1.41 0.82 -15.56
CA MET A 255 0.06 0.89 -15.65
C MET A 255 0.66 -0.40 -16.22
N PHE A 256 0.25 -1.55 -15.69
CA PHE A 256 0.80 -2.87 -16.02
C PHE A 256 0.08 -3.54 -17.21
N GLY A 257 -1.16 -3.16 -17.47
CA GLY A 257 -2.04 -3.80 -18.43
C GLY A 257 -2.80 -4.99 -17.83
N ARG A 258 -3.90 -5.37 -18.50
CA ARG A 258 -4.91 -6.34 -18.05
C ARG A 258 -4.35 -7.64 -17.49
N LEU A 259 -3.60 -8.40 -18.30
CA LEU A 259 -3.12 -9.73 -17.90
C LEU A 259 -2.12 -9.66 -16.73
N ARG A 260 -1.23 -8.68 -16.74
CA ARG A 260 -0.23 -8.50 -15.68
C ARG A 260 -0.88 -8.09 -14.37
N PHE A 261 -1.90 -7.24 -14.43
CA PHE A 261 -2.69 -6.89 -13.25
C PHE A 261 -3.38 -8.11 -12.64
N VAL A 262 -4.03 -8.95 -13.44
CA VAL A 262 -4.67 -10.18 -12.93
C VAL A 262 -3.64 -11.08 -12.24
N LEU A 263 -2.48 -11.30 -12.87
CA LEU A 263 -1.39 -12.10 -12.29
C LEU A 263 -0.91 -11.51 -10.95
N VAL A 264 -0.64 -10.20 -10.91
CA VAL A 264 -0.21 -9.52 -9.69
C VAL A 264 -1.29 -9.59 -8.61
N TYR A 265 -2.53 -9.29 -8.95
CA TYR A 265 -3.65 -9.22 -8.00
C TYR A 265 -3.92 -10.59 -7.36
N LEU A 266 -4.06 -11.65 -8.18
CA LEU A 266 -4.30 -13.00 -7.67
C LEU A 266 -3.09 -13.56 -6.93
N PHE A 267 -1.88 -13.36 -7.46
CA PHE A 267 -0.66 -13.80 -6.78
C PHE A 267 -0.51 -13.15 -5.40
N SER A 268 -0.80 -11.85 -5.29
CA SER A 268 -0.76 -11.14 -4.00
C SER A 268 -1.83 -11.62 -3.03
N GLY A 269 -3.04 -11.89 -3.52
CA GLY A 269 -4.10 -12.47 -2.70
C GLY A 269 -3.67 -13.84 -2.15
N ILE A 270 -3.11 -14.71 -3.00
CA ILE A 270 -2.62 -16.03 -2.62
C ILE A 270 -1.47 -15.95 -1.61
N THR A 271 -0.47 -15.09 -1.83
CA THR A 271 0.63 -14.93 -0.87
C THR A 271 0.15 -14.29 0.43
N GLY A 272 -0.86 -13.43 0.38
CA GLY A 272 -1.55 -12.92 1.57
C GLY A 272 -2.24 -14.03 2.34
N SER A 273 -3.09 -14.83 1.70
CA SER A 273 -3.74 -15.98 2.33
C SER A 273 -2.75 -17.03 2.84
N LEU A 274 -1.62 -17.22 2.15
CA LEU A 274 -0.55 -18.10 2.60
C LEU A 274 0.16 -17.55 3.86
N ALA A 275 0.49 -16.25 3.88
CA ALA A 275 1.08 -15.63 5.06
C ALA A 275 0.11 -15.67 6.25
N SER A 276 -1.17 -15.38 6.00
CA SER A 276 -2.24 -15.53 6.99
C SER A 276 -2.33 -16.97 7.50
N PHE A 277 -2.34 -17.98 6.62
CA PHE A 277 -2.33 -19.39 7.02
C PHE A 277 -1.17 -19.76 7.93
N LEU A 278 0.03 -19.26 7.65
CA LEU A 278 1.25 -19.62 8.38
C LEU A 278 1.45 -18.86 9.69
N PHE A 279 0.94 -17.62 9.79
CA PHE A 279 1.22 -16.73 10.92
C PHE A 279 0.00 -16.36 11.75
N THR A 280 -1.21 -16.72 11.31
CA THR A 280 -2.46 -16.49 12.05
C THR A 280 -3.38 -17.71 11.98
N SER A 281 -4.10 -17.97 13.06
CA SER A 281 -5.13 -19.03 13.13
C SER A 281 -6.53 -18.52 12.82
N SER A 282 -6.76 -17.21 12.97
CA SER A 282 -8.07 -16.58 12.79
C SER A 282 -8.67 -16.80 11.40
N LEU A 283 -10.00 -16.91 11.38
CA LEU A 283 -10.82 -16.89 10.18
C LEU A 283 -10.59 -15.58 9.42
N SER A 284 -10.31 -15.66 8.11
CA SER A 284 -10.02 -14.48 7.28
C SER A 284 -10.74 -14.53 5.94
N ALA A 285 -11.32 -13.40 5.55
CA ALA A 285 -12.00 -13.19 4.28
C ALA A 285 -11.86 -11.73 3.86
N GLY A 286 -11.52 -11.47 2.60
CA GLY A 286 -11.37 -10.13 2.08
C GLY A 286 -10.43 -10.04 0.88
N ALA A 287 -10.70 -9.09 0.00
CA ALA A 287 -9.78 -8.70 -1.08
C ALA A 287 -8.54 -7.95 -0.59
N SER A 288 -8.45 -7.62 0.71
CA SER A 288 -7.45 -6.70 1.27
C SER A 288 -6.01 -7.13 1.02
N GLY A 289 -5.68 -8.43 1.10
CA GLY A 289 -4.35 -8.95 0.73
C GLY A 289 -3.99 -8.65 -0.74
N ALA A 290 -4.93 -8.86 -1.66
CA ALA A 290 -4.74 -8.55 -3.08
C ALA A 290 -4.63 -7.03 -3.36
N ILE A 291 -5.36 -6.21 -2.59
CA ILE A 291 -5.28 -4.75 -2.64
C ILE A 291 -3.93 -4.25 -2.09
N PHE A 292 -3.43 -4.83 -1.00
CA PHE A 292 -2.05 -4.58 -0.54
C PHE A 292 -1.03 -5.01 -1.60
N GLY A 293 -1.33 -6.04 -2.38
CA GLY A 293 -0.61 -6.36 -3.61
C GLY A 293 -0.51 -5.22 -4.61
N CYS A 294 -1.58 -4.45 -4.78
CA CYS A 294 -1.57 -3.27 -5.65
C CYS A 294 -0.61 -2.20 -5.10
N PHE A 295 -0.55 -1.99 -3.79
CA PHE A 295 0.48 -1.14 -3.18
C PHE A 295 1.89 -1.67 -3.48
N GLY A 296 2.11 -2.97 -3.34
CA GLY A 296 3.40 -3.62 -3.65
C GLY A 296 3.83 -3.38 -5.10
N ALA A 297 2.89 -3.49 -6.03
CA ALA A 297 3.14 -3.22 -7.45
C ALA A 297 3.48 -1.75 -7.73
N LEU A 298 2.84 -0.80 -7.03
CA LEU A 298 3.17 0.62 -7.11
C LEU A 298 4.54 0.94 -6.49
N LEU A 299 4.94 0.25 -5.42
CA LEU A 299 6.30 0.35 -4.88
C LEU A 299 7.34 -0.18 -5.88
N TYR A 300 7.04 -1.28 -6.57
CA TYR A 300 7.91 -1.77 -7.65
C TYR A 300 8.02 -0.76 -8.80
N PHE A 301 6.92 -0.09 -9.16
CA PHE A 301 6.99 1.04 -10.09
C PHE A 301 7.91 2.15 -9.58
N GLY A 302 7.90 2.45 -8.28
CA GLY A 302 8.82 3.38 -7.63
C GLY A 302 10.30 2.97 -7.73
N VAL A 303 10.62 1.68 -7.80
CA VAL A 303 11.98 1.19 -8.06
C VAL A 303 12.41 1.48 -9.50
N LEU A 304 11.50 1.32 -10.47
CA LEU A 304 11.79 1.54 -11.89
C LEU A 304 11.82 3.03 -12.27
N TYR A 305 10.94 3.83 -11.67
CA TYR A 305 10.72 5.23 -12.02
C TYR A 305 10.65 6.11 -10.75
N PRO A 306 11.71 6.18 -9.92
CA PRO A 306 11.65 6.81 -8.60
C PRO A 306 11.25 8.28 -8.65
N LYS A 307 11.76 9.05 -9.62
CA LYS A 307 11.43 10.48 -9.75
C LYS A 307 9.96 10.71 -10.09
N ILE A 308 9.43 9.94 -11.04
CA ILE A 308 8.03 10.03 -11.43
C ILE A 308 7.16 9.61 -10.24
N PHE A 309 7.48 8.49 -9.59
CA PHE A 309 6.74 7.98 -8.44
C PHE A 309 6.61 9.03 -7.33
N PHE A 310 7.72 9.59 -6.83
CA PHE A 310 7.66 10.58 -5.74
C PHE A 310 7.00 11.90 -6.14
N ARG A 311 7.04 12.27 -7.43
CA ARG A 311 6.36 13.46 -7.94
C ARG A 311 4.84 13.27 -8.05
N THR A 312 4.36 12.06 -8.33
CA THR A 312 2.94 11.82 -8.64
C THR A 312 2.15 11.20 -7.49
N MET A 313 2.68 10.16 -6.84
CA MET A 313 1.88 9.34 -5.89
C MET A 313 2.66 8.82 -4.68
N GLY A 314 4.00 8.82 -4.73
CA GLY A 314 4.83 8.00 -3.86
C GLY A 314 4.73 8.35 -2.38
N THR A 315 4.71 9.64 -2.03
CA THR A 315 4.51 10.06 -0.63
C THR A 315 3.16 9.59 -0.09
N ASN A 316 2.09 9.73 -0.88
CA ASN A 316 0.74 9.35 -0.45
C ASN A 316 0.62 7.83 -0.32
N ILE A 317 1.18 7.06 -1.26
CA ILE A 317 1.20 5.60 -1.20
C ILE A 317 1.93 5.11 0.05
N ILE A 318 3.13 5.63 0.33
CA ILE A 318 3.90 5.25 1.52
C ILE A 318 3.15 5.61 2.80
N ALA A 319 2.58 6.83 2.87
CA ALA A 319 1.81 7.26 4.03
C ALA A 319 0.59 6.38 4.30
N VAL A 320 -0.15 6.01 3.24
CA VAL A 320 -1.33 5.13 3.36
C VAL A 320 -0.92 3.71 3.78
N ILE A 321 0.17 3.16 3.25
CA ILE A 321 0.67 1.84 3.69
C ILE A 321 1.01 1.87 5.19
N LEU A 322 1.78 2.88 5.62
CA LEU A 322 2.15 3.01 7.03
C LEU A 322 0.93 3.18 7.93
N LEU A 323 -0.02 4.03 7.53
CA LEU A 323 -1.26 4.23 8.28
C LEU A 323 -2.07 2.93 8.40
N ASN A 324 -2.26 2.19 7.31
CA ASN A 324 -3.02 0.93 7.35
C ASN A 324 -2.32 -0.13 8.21
N LEU A 325 -0.99 -0.23 8.16
CA LEU A 325 -0.26 -1.17 9.02
C LEU A 325 -0.37 -0.76 10.49
N VAL A 326 -0.20 0.52 10.82
CA VAL A 326 -0.36 1.00 12.21
C VAL A 326 -1.78 0.73 12.73
N LEU A 327 -2.81 1.07 11.95
CA LEU A 327 -4.20 0.79 12.31
C LEU A 327 -4.47 -0.72 12.39
N GLY A 328 -3.89 -1.50 11.47
CA GLY A 328 -3.99 -2.96 11.43
C GLY A 328 -3.45 -3.63 12.69
N PHE A 329 -2.30 -3.17 13.19
CA PHE A 329 -1.76 -3.66 14.47
C PHE A 329 -2.49 -3.10 15.70
N SER A 330 -3.29 -2.04 15.55
CA SER A 330 -4.01 -1.40 16.67
C SER A 330 -5.44 -1.93 16.85
N ILE A 331 -6.06 -2.46 15.80
CA ILE A 331 -7.46 -2.90 15.80
C ILE A 331 -7.51 -4.44 15.79
N PRO A 332 -8.06 -5.08 16.83
CA PRO A 332 -8.24 -6.54 16.87
C PRO A 332 -9.09 -7.06 15.69
N GLY A 333 -8.76 -8.26 15.20
CA GLY A 333 -9.46 -8.90 14.08
C GLY A 333 -8.96 -8.51 12.68
N ILE A 334 -7.93 -7.66 12.56
CA ILE A 334 -7.29 -7.34 11.27
C ILE A 334 -6.16 -8.33 10.97
N ASP A 335 -6.21 -8.93 9.79
CA ASP A 335 -5.21 -9.88 9.30
C ASP A 335 -3.95 -9.19 8.73
N ASN A 336 -3.09 -8.74 9.63
CA ASN A 336 -1.83 -8.07 9.28
C ASN A 336 -0.86 -8.97 8.51
N ALA A 337 -0.84 -10.28 8.83
CA ALA A 337 -0.03 -11.25 8.10
C ALA A 337 -0.48 -11.33 6.63
N GLY A 338 -1.79 -11.36 6.40
CA GLY A 338 -2.37 -11.27 5.06
C GLY A 338 -2.02 -9.98 4.32
N HIS A 339 -2.06 -8.83 5.00
CA HIS A 339 -1.70 -7.54 4.39
C HIS A 339 -0.22 -7.46 4.01
N ILE A 340 0.68 -7.88 4.90
CA ILE A 340 2.13 -7.88 4.65
C ILE A 340 2.49 -8.90 3.57
N GLY A 341 1.92 -10.12 3.63
CA GLY A 341 2.10 -11.15 2.61
C GLY A 341 1.59 -10.72 1.24
N GLY A 342 0.48 -9.98 1.21
CA GLY A 342 -0.05 -9.36 0.00
C GLY A 342 0.86 -8.28 -0.56
N LEU A 343 1.37 -7.37 0.29
CA LEU A 343 2.29 -6.30 -0.11
C LEU A 343 3.57 -6.84 -0.73
N ILE A 344 4.20 -7.82 -0.07
CA ILE A 344 5.42 -8.48 -0.55
C ILE A 344 5.12 -9.25 -1.85
N GLY A 345 4.03 -10.01 -1.87
CA GLY A 345 3.60 -10.76 -3.06
C GLY A 345 3.36 -9.86 -4.26
N GLY A 346 2.73 -8.71 -4.08
CA GLY A 346 2.51 -7.75 -5.16
C GLY A 346 3.80 -7.13 -5.68
N PHE A 347 4.74 -6.81 -4.80
CA PHE A 347 6.06 -6.31 -5.19
C PHE A 347 6.84 -7.36 -5.99
N LEU A 348 6.86 -8.62 -5.52
CA LEU A 348 7.53 -9.72 -6.20
C LEU A 348 6.85 -10.07 -7.53
N GLY A 349 5.53 -10.21 -7.53
CA GLY A 349 4.72 -10.47 -8.72
C GLY A 349 4.90 -9.38 -9.78
N ALA A 350 4.88 -8.11 -9.38
CA ALA A 350 5.20 -6.98 -10.26
C ALA A 350 6.64 -7.05 -10.78
N GLY A 351 7.58 -7.50 -9.95
CA GLY A 351 8.97 -7.79 -10.34
C GLY A 351 9.11 -8.84 -11.44
N ILE A 352 8.36 -9.93 -11.32
CA ILE A 352 8.31 -11.05 -12.26
C ILE A 352 7.68 -10.63 -13.59
N VAL A 353 6.52 -9.96 -13.58
CA VAL A 353 5.81 -9.61 -14.84
C VAL A 353 6.30 -8.31 -15.48
N SER A 354 6.86 -7.42 -14.66
CA SER A 354 7.34 -6.07 -14.96
C SER A 354 6.35 -5.14 -15.65
N LEU A 355 6.72 -3.87 -15.83
CA LEU A 355 5.94 -2.97 -16.68
C LEU A 355 6.16 -3.30 -18.16
N PRO A 356 5.16 -3.09 -19.03
CA PRO A 356 5.34 -3.23 -20.46
C PRO A 356 6.47 -2.31 -20.97
N LYS A 357 7.34 -2.86 -21.83
CA LYS A 357 8.60 -2.25 -22.32
C LYS A 357 9.73 -2.10 -21.29
N ALA A 358 9.53 -2.56 -20.05
CA ALA A 358 10.55 -2.55 -19.00
C ALA A 358 11.13 -3.95 -18.70
N PHE A 359 10.72 -4.99 -19.43
CA PHE A 359 11.18 -6.38 -19.23
C PHE A 359 12.70 -6.52 -19.44
N ARG A 360 13.38 -7.23 -18.53
CA ARG A 360 14.84 -7.46 -18.52
C ARG A 360 15.16 -8.81 -17.89
N PRO A 361 15.38 -9.87 -18.68
CA PRO A 361 15.22 -11.27 -18.26
C PRO A 361 15.98 -11.64 -16.98
N PHE A 362 17.22 -11.15 -16.83
CA PHE A 362 18.02 -11.37 -15.62
C PHE A 362 17.33 -10.86 -14.35
N ARG A 363 16.71 -9.68 -14.40
CA ARG A 363 15.98 -9.13 -13.25
C ARG A 363 14.74 -9.96 -12.94
N GLN A 364 13.98 -10.39 -13.95
CA GLN A 364 12.82 -11.26 -13.71
C GLN A 364 13.22 -12.60 -13.11
N LEU A 365 14.34 -13.18 -13.56
CA LEU A 365 14.89 -14.40 -12.99
C LEU A 365 15.24 -14.19 -11.50
N MET A 366 15.90 -13.08 -11.15
CA MET A 366 16.19 -12.77 -9.74
C MET A 366 14.92 -12.66 -8.88
N PHE A 367 13.87 -12.01 -9.39
CA PHE A 367 12.59 -11.92 -8.68
C PHE A 367 11.92 -13.29 -8.55
N LEU A 368 11.94 -14.11 -9.60
CA LEU A 368 11.37 -15.46 -9.58
C LEU A 368 12.11 -16.35 -8.58
N THR A 369 13.44 -16.41 -8.66
CA THR A 369 14.28 -17.19 -7.75
C THR A 369 14.12 -16.71 -6.30
N GLY A 370 14.13 -15.38 -6.08
CA GLY A 370 13.90 -14.81 -4.77
C GLY A 370 12.52 -15.17 -4.19
N THR A 371 11.48 -15.20 -5.04
CA THR A 371 10.13 -15.62 -4.65
C THR A 371 10.09 -17.10 -4.26
N ILE A 372 10.72 -17.98 -5.05
CA ILE A 372 10.78 -19.42 -4.76
C ILE A 372 11.52 -19.67 -3.44
N LEU A 373 12.66 -19.00 -3.25
CA LEU A 373 13.44 -19.11 -2.00
C LEU A 373 12.67 -18.57 -0.79
N LEU A 374 11.96 -17.45 -0.95
CA LEU A 374 11.14 -16.89 0.12
C LEU A 374 10.01 -17.86 0.52
N ILE A 375 9.24 -18.35 -0.46
CA ILE A 375 8.16 -19.31 -0.21
C ILE A 375 8.73 -20.58 0.42
N GLY A 376 9.81 -21.14 -0.12
CA GLY A 376 10.47 -22.32 0.43
C GLY A 376 10.98 -22.12 1.86
N GLY A 377 11.61 -20.98 2.15
CA GLY A 377 12.09 -20.64 3.50
C GLY A 377 10.95 -20.42 4.49
N VAL A 378 9.86 -19.79 4.06
CA VAL A 378 8.66 -19.58 4.87
C VAL A 378 7.96 -20.90 5.17
N PHE A 379 7.83 -21.80 4.19
CA PHE A 379 7.30 -23.16 4.41
C PHE A 379 8.19 -23.99 5.34
N TRP A 380 9.52 -23.91 5.18
CA TRP A 380 10.48 -24.62 6.02
C TRP A 380 10.37 -24.20 7.49
N ASN A 381 10.23 -22.90 7.76
CA ASN A 381 10.08 -22.39 9.12
C ASN A 381 8.65 -22.57 9.68
N GLY A 382 7.63 -22.38 8.85
CA GLY A 382 6.21 -22.42 9.26
C GLY A 382 5.70 -23.82 9.58
N ILE A 383 6.26 -24.88 8.97
CA ILE A 383 5.92 -26.27 9.32
C ILE A 383 6.74 -26.76 10.54
N GLY A 384 7.88 -26.12 10.85
CA GLY A 384 8.78 -26.52 11.94
C GLY A 384 8.56 -25.79 13.27
N ALA A 385 7.94 -24.61 13.26
CA ALA A 385 7.60 -23.87 14.46
C ALA A 385 6.16 -24.21 14.86
N GLY A 386 5.99 -24.95 15.97
CA GLY A 386 4.69 -25.27 16.57
C GLY A 386 3.98 -24.05 17.16
N SER A 387 3.80 -22.98 16.39
CA SER A 387 3.07 -21.78 16.77
C SER A 387 1.72 -21.72 16.06
N LEU A 388 0.88 -22.75 16.25
CA LEU A 388 -0.56 -22.51 16.28
C LEU A 388 -0.84 -21.77 17.58
N SER A 389 -0.77 -20.45 17.58
CA SER A 389 -1.47 -19.68 18.61
C SER A 389 -2.96 -19.98 18.40
N TRP A 390 -3.55 -20.77 19.28
CA TRP A 390 -4.98 -21.10 19.21
C TRP A 390 -5.79 -19.79 19.29
N ASP A 391 -6.49 -19.44 18.21
CA ASP A 391 -7.50 -18.38 18.28
C ASP A 391 -8.70 -18.96 19.04
N ILE A 392 -8.78 -18.64 20.32
CA ILE A 392 -9.64 -19.32 21.28
C ILE A 392 -11.11 -19.23 20.86
N ASP A 393 -11.56 -18.09 20.33
CA ASP A 393 -12.93 -17.91 19.87
C ASP A 393 -13.26 -18.81 18.66
N THR A 394 -12.31 -18.98 17.74
CA THR A 394 -12.46 -19.90 16.61
C THR A 394 -12.50 -21.35 17.10
N VAL A 395 -11.60 -21.75 17.99
CA VAL A 395 -11.57 -23.11 18.54
C VAL A 395 -12.85 -23.42 19.31
N ASN A 396 -13.32 -22.48 20.12
CA ASN A 396 -14.58 -22.58 20.85
C ASN A 396 -15.78 -22.72 19.90
N GLY A 397 -15.84 -21.95 18.81
CA GLY A 397 -16.90 -22.08 17.81
C GLY A 397 -16.95 -23.46 17.15
N VAL A 398 -15.79 -24.06 16.89
CA VAL A 398 -15.70 -25.42 16.32
C VAL A 398 -16.08 -26.48 17.35
N ALA A 399 -15.64 -26.30 18.59
CA ALA A 399 -16.05 -27.17 19.67
C ALA A 399 -17.57 -27.13 19.90
N GLN A 400 -18.18 -25.95 19.82
CA GLN A 400 -19.64 -25.79 19.90
C GLN A 400 -20.36 -26.53 18.75
N GLU A 401 -19.84 -26.48 17.53
CA GLU A 401 -20.39 -27.25 16.40
C GLU A 401 -20.30 -28.76 16.65
N LYS A 402 -19.13 -29.25 17.09
CA LYS A 402 -18.94 -30.66 17.43
C LYS A 402 -19.89 -31.11 18.54
N ILE A 403 -20.06 -30.29 19.57
CA ILE A 403 -21.05 -30.49 20.63
C ILE A 403 -22.47 -30.54 20.05
N SER A 404 -22.84 -29.60 19.17
CA SER A 404 -24.17 -29.60 18.55
C SER A 404 -24.45 -30.84 17.67
N ASN A 405 -23.40 -31.43 17.09
CA ASN A 405 -23.47 -32.65 16.29
C ASN A 405 -23.24 -33.93 17.10
N GLU A 406 -23.28 -33.85 18.43
CA GLU A 406 -23.07 -34.97 19.35
C GLU A 406 -21.68 -35.65 19.26
N GLN A 407 -20.69 -34.94 18.72
CA GLN A 407 -19.30 -35.38 18.59
C GLN A 407 -18.47 -35.00 19.82
N TRP A 408 -18.86 -35.53 21.00
CA TRP A 408 -18.29 -35.13 22.29
C TRP A 408 -16.79 -35.36 22.41
N LYS A 409 -16.32 -36.54 21.98
CA LYS A 409 -14.91 -36.92 22.07
C LYS A 409 -14.01 -36.02 21.23
N ASP A 410 -14.46 -35.68 20.02
CA ASP A 410 -13.71 -34.78 19.14
C ASP A 410 -13.65 -33.35 19.70
N ALA A 411 -14.71 -32.89 20.37
CA ALA A 411 -14.73 -31.58 21.02
C ALA A 411 -13.74 -31.54 22.20
N GLU A 412 -13.65 -32.62 22.98
CA GLU A 412 -12.65 -32.77 24.05
C GLU A 412 -11.23 -32.78 23.48
N GLU A 413 -10.94 -33.63 22.49
CA GLU A 413 -9.62 -33.72 21.84
C GLU A 413 -9.17 -32.38 21.24
N LEU A 414 -10.12 -31.56 20.77
CA LEU A 414 -9.86 -30.22 20.26
C LEU A 414 -9.53 -29.21 21.37
N LEU A 415 -10.25 -29.26 22.51
CA LEU A 415 -10.15 -28.26 23.58
C LEU A 415 -9.04 -28.57 24.60
N THR A 416 -8.69 -29.83 24.82
CA THR A 416 -7.66 -30.22 25.81
C THR A 416 -6.30 -29.53 25.57
N PRO A 417 -5.76 -29.46 24.34
CA PRO A 417 -4.49 -28.75 24.09
C PRO A 417 -4.59 -27.25 24.36
N VAL A 418 -5.76 -26.63 24.13
CA VAL A 418 -5.99 -25.20 24.39
C VAL A 418 -5.95 -24.91 25.88
N VAL A 419 -6.56 -25.78 26.70
CA VAL A 419 -6.53 -25.65 28.16
C VAL A 419 -5.13 -25.88 28.73
N LYS A 420 -4.37 -26.83 28.16
CA LYS A 420 -3.06 -27.20 28.68
C LYS A 420 -1.94 -26.22 28.29
N ASP A 421 -1.90 -25.84 27.02
CA ASP A 421 -0.76 -25.13 26.42
C ASP A 421 -1.15 -23.77 25.82
N GLY A 422 -2.44 -23.40 25.84
CA GLY A 422 -2.98 -22.17 25.27
C GLY A 422 -3.34 -21.09 26.30
N SER A 423 -4.31 -20.24 25.96
CA SER A 423 -4.87 -19.20 26.84
C SER A 423 -6.39 -19.33 26.87
N PRO A 424 -6.94 -20.39 27.51
CA PRO A 424 -8.37 -20.68 27.50
C PRO A 424 -9.18 -19.51 28.09
N ASN A 425 -10.42 -19.35 27.64
CA ASN A 425 -11.38 -18.42 28.24
C ASN A 425 -12.55 -19.19 28.87
N ALA A 426 -13.50 -18.48 29.47
CA ALA A 426 -14.66 -19.06 30.14
C ALA A 426 -15.42 -20.06 29.24
N TYR A 427 -15.63 -19.72 27.96
CA TYR A 427 -16.30 -20.59 26.99
C TYR A 427 -15.50 -21.86 26.67
N THR A 428 -14.16 -21.78 26.62
CA THR A 428 -13.30 -22.96 26.40
C THR A 428 -13.51 -23.99 27.50
N TYR A 429 -13.45 -23.54 28.74
CA TYR A 429 -13.67 -24.38 29.91
C TYR A 429 -15.10 -24.94 29.96
N PHE A 430 -16.10 -24.12 29.62
CA PHE A 430 -17.50 -24.54 29.58
C PHE A 430 -17.79 -25.58 28.48
N TYR A 431 -17.27 -25.40 27.26
CA TYR A 431 -17.48 -26.38 26.19
C TYR A 431 -16.75 -27.70 26.48
N LEU A 432 -15.55 -27.63 27.07
CA LEU A 432 -14.82 -28.82 27.49
C LEU A 432 -15.59 -29.58 28.58
N SER A 433 -16.05 -28.88 29.61
CA SER A 433 -16.83 -29.50 30.68
C SER A 433 -18.14 -30.09 30.16
N PHE A 434 -18.80 -29.45 29.22
CA PHE A 434 -20.01 -29.99 28.61
C PHE A 434 -19.73 -31.30 27.85
N ALA A 435 -18.64 -31.35 27.08
CA ALA A 435 -18.21 -32.57 26.39
C ALA A 435 -17.84 -33.69 27.38
N GLU A 436 -17.25 -33.36 28.52
CA GLU A 436 -16.91 -34.28 29.61
C GLU A 436 -18.15 -34.81 30.34
N ILE A 437 -19.15 -33.96 30.62
CA ILE A 437 -20.44 -34.37 31.22
C ILE A 437 -21.12 -35.42 30.33
N LYS A 438 -21.15 -35.19 29.01
CA LYS A 438 -21.74 -36.14 28.04
C LYS A 438 -20.99 -37.47 27.95
N GLN A 439 -19.76 -37.51 28.45
CA GLN A 439 -18.93 -38.71 28.53
C GLN A 439 -18.81 -39.26 29.95
N GLU A 440 -19.65 -38.80 30.89
CA GLU A 440 -19.67 -39.24 32.31
C GLU A 440 -18.37 -38.93 33.09
N LYS A 441 -17.53 -38.01 32.60
CA LYS A 441 -16.29 -37.56 33.25
C LYS A 441 -16.56 -36.43 34.26
N LEU A 442 -17.42 -36.70 35.24
CA LEU A 442 -18.00 -35.67 36.11
C LEU A 442 -16.96 -34.90 36.96
N THR A 443 -15.91 -35.56 37.45
CA THR A 443 -14.86 -34.89 38.24
C THR A 443 -14.07 -33.86 37.43
N ALA A 444 -13.73 -34.20 36.18
CA ALA A 444 -13.04 -33.27 35.28
C ALA A 444 -13.95 -32.09 34.89
N ALA A 445 -15.22 -32.41 34.60
CA ALA A 445 -16.22 -31.40 34.27
C ALA A 445 -16.44 -30.40 35.41
N GLU A 446 -16.46 -30.86 36.66
CA GLU A 446 -16.58 -29.98 37.83
C GLU A 446 -15.41 -29.00 37.91
N GLU A 447 -14.18 -29.49 37.75
CA GLU A 447 -12.96 -28.65 37.77
C GLU A 447 -13.00 -27.59 36.67
N HIS A 448 -13.33 -27.98 35.44
CA HIS A 448 -13.43 -27.05 34.33
C HIS A 448 -14.60 -26.05 34.48
N LEU A 449 -15.73 -26.44 35.04
CA LEU A 449 -16.82 -25.49 35.34
C LEU A 449 -16.42 -24.44 36.37
N ARG A 450 -15.66 -24.84 37.41
CA ARG A 450 -15.11 -23.91 38.40
C ARG A 450 -14.12 -22.94 37.75
N LEU A 451 -13.29 -23.42 36.81
CA LEU A 451 -12.39 -22.55 36.04
C LEU A 451 -13.16 -21.60 35.11
N ALA A 452 -14.25 -22.06 34.47
CA ALA A 452 -15.11 -21.20 33.65
C ALA A 452 -15.71 -20.04 34.47
N ILE A 453 -16.23 -20.33 35.67
CA ILE A 453 -16.78 -19.33 36.60
C ILE A 453 -15.71 -18.38 37.13
N LYS A 454 -14.47 -18.87 37.32
CA LYS A 454 -13.35 -18.03 37.75
C LYS A 454 -12.96 -17.00 36.68
N GLU A 455 -13.07 -17.37 35.40
CA GLU A 455 -12.82 -16.47 34.27
C GLU A 455 -13.98 -15.50 34.03
N ASP A 456 -15.22 -15.96 34.21
CA ASP A 456 -16.44 -15.14 34.11
C ASP A 456 -17.43 -15.49 35.24
N GLU A 457 -17.44 -14.65 36.28
CA GLU A 457 -18.26 -14.84 37.48
C GLU A 457 -19.77 -14.73 37.21
N ASP A 458 -20.16 -14.17 36.07
CA ASP A 458 -21.57 -14.01 35.68
C ASP A 458 -21.98 -15.03 34.59
N PHE A 459 -21.17 -16.07 34.37
CA PHE A 459 -21.47 -17.15 33.41
C PHE A 459 -22.54 -18.11 33.95
N HIS A 460 -23.80 -17.79 33.70
CA HIS A 460 -24.95 -18.48 34.29
C HIS A 460 -25.07 -19.96 33.89
N GLU A 461 -24.74 -20.36 32.65
CA GLU A 461 -24.77 -21.77 32.25
C GLU A 461 -23.74 -22.61 33.01
N ALA A 462 -22.57 -22.04 33.29
CA ALA A 462 -21.53 -22.72 34.06
C ALA A 462 -21.99 -22.93 35.51
N HIS A 463 -22.60 -21.91 36.12
CA HIS A 463 -23.22 -22.03 37.44
C HIS A 463 -24.33 -23.08 37.50
N TYR A 464 -25.21 -23.11 36.50
CA TYR A 464 -26.30 -24.09 36.44
C TYR A 464 -25.78 -25.53 36.32
N ASN A 465 -24.84 -25.78 35.38
CA ASN A 465 -24.29 -27.11 35.18
C ASN A 465 -23.48 -27.58 36.40
N LEU A 466 -22.75 -26.67 37.06
CA LEU A 466 -22.00 -26.99 38.27
C LEU A 466 -22.95 -27.39 39.41
N ALA A 467 -24.05 -26.65 39.59
CA ALA A 467 -25.06 -26.98 40.61
C ALA A 467 -25.65 -28.39 40.41
N LEU A 468 -25.87 -28.81 39.16
CA LEU A 468 -26.36 -30.16 38.87
C LEU A 468 -25.34 -31.25 39.26
N ILE A 469 -24.05 -31.05 38.95
CA ILE A 469 -22.99 -32.00 39.31
C ILE A 469 -22.83 -32.08 40.84
N LEU A 470 -22.81 -30.93 41.52
CA LEU A 470 -22.67 -30.86 42.98
C LEU A 470 -23.86 -31.52 43.70
N LEU A 471 -25.08 -31.35 43.15
CA LEU A 471 -26.28 -32.00 43.66
C LEU A 471 -26.19 -33.52 43.54
N ASP A 472 -25.71 -34.04 42.41
CA ASP A 472 -25.48 -35.48 42.21
C ASP A 472 -24.38 -36.01 43.13
N GLY A 473 -23.34 -35.21 43.39
CA GLY A 473 -22.27 -35.48 44.34
C GLY A 473 -22.64 -35.33 45.83
N GLY A 474 -23.87 -34.91 46.15
CA GLY A 474 -24.37 -34.75 47.52
C GLY A 474 -23.92 -33.47 48.24
N GLN A 475 -23.32 -32.51 47.54
CA GLN A 475 -22.85 -31.22 48.08
C GLN A 475 -23.96 -30.16 47.99
N MET A 476 -25.05 -30.36 48.74
CA MET A 476 -26.27 -29.53 48.62
C MET A 476 -26.06 -28.03 48.88
N GLU A 477 -25.30 -27.67 49.92
CA GLU A 477 -25.10 -26.25 50.26
C GLU A 477 -24.43 -25.47 49.12
N GLU A 478 -23.41 -26.07 48.50
CA GLU A 478 -22.69 -25.46 47.38
C GLU A 478 -23.52 -25.48 46.09
N ALA A 479 -24.28 -26.56 45.86
CA ALA A 479 -25.23 -26.64 44.76
C ALA A 479 -26.29 -25.52 44.83
N PHE A 480 -26.81 -25.23 46.03
CA PHE A 480 -27.78 -24.15 46.24
C PHE A 480 -27.21 -22.77 45.89
N ILE A 481 -25.96 -22.48 46.28
CA ILE A 481 -25.30 -21.21 45.97
C ILE A 481 -25.22 -20.99 44.46
N HIS A 482 -24.78 -22.00 43.71
CA HIS A 482 -24.63 -21.89 42.26
C HIS A 482 -25.98 -21.89 41.53
N ALA A 483 -26.95 -22.70 41.97
CA ALA A 483 -28.30 -22.68 41.41
C ALA A 483 -28.98 -21.31 41.60
N LYS A 484 -28.83 -20.70 42.79
CA LYS A 484 -29.32 -19.35 43.07
C LYS A 484 -28.66 -18.32 42.17
N LYS A 485 -27.33 -18.35 42.03
CA LYS A 485 -26.58 -17.41 41.17
C LYS A 485 -27.01 -17.53 39.70
N ALA A 486 -27.17 -18.75 39.17
CA ALA A 486 -27.68 -18.97 37.81
C ALA A 486 -29.10 -18.39 37.63
N TYR A 487 -30.00 -18.63 38.58
CA TYR A 487 -31.36 -18.07 38.56
C TYR A 487 -31.37 -16.53 38.66
N GLU A 488 -30.55 -15.94 39.52
CA GLU A 488 -30.46 -14.48 39.67
C GLU A 488 -29.96 -13.80 38.40
N LEU A 489 -29.00 -14.40 37.70
CA LEU A 489 -28.45 -13.92 36.44
C LEU A 489 -29.45 -14.05 35.28
N HIS A 490 -30.26 -15.11 35.24
CA HIS A 490 -31.19 -15.37 34.14
C HIS A 490 -32.58 -15.84 34.60
N ARG A 491 -33.33 -14.95 35.27
CA ARG A 491 -34.63 -15.24 35.90
C ARG A 491 -35.75 -15.76 34.97
N GLN A 492 -35.61 -15.60 33.66
CA GLN A 492 -36.60 -16.04 32.68
C GLN A 492 -36.44 -17.51 32.28
N ASP A 493 -35.35 -18.18 32.69
CA ASP A 493 -35.13 -19.59 32.37
C ASP A 493 -35.84 -20.50 33.39
N GLU A 494 -36.90 -21.19 32.93
CA GLU A 494 -37.69 -22.10 33.77
C GLU A 494 -36.84 -23.22 34.39
N LYS A 495 -35.75 -23.65 33.75
CA LYS A 495 -34.89 -24.71 34.30
C LYS A 495 -34.13 -24.23 35.52
N TYR A 496 -33.70 -22.97 35.51
CA TYR A 496 -32.94 -22.38 36.60
C TYR A 496 -33.84 -22.13 37.80
N GLU A 497 -35.05 -21.61 37.55
CA GLU A 497 -36.06 -21.42 38.58
C GLU A 497 -36.43 -22.74 39.28
N ARG A 498 -36.69 -23.81 38.51
CA ARG A 498 -37.02 -25.12 39.08
C ARG A 498 -35.89 -25.70 39.94
N LEU A 499 -34.64 -25.61 39.47
CA LEU A 499 -33.49 -26.10 40.24
C LEU A 499 -33.30 -25.30 41.53
N TYR A 500 -33.46 -23.98 41.46
CA TYR A 500 -33.39 -23.11 42.63
C TYR A 500 -34.48 -23.45 43.65
N GLN A 501 -35.75 -23.53 43.24
CA GLN A 501 -36.87 -23.88 44.14
C GLN A 501 -36.69 -25.28 44.75
N GLN A 502 -36.26 -26.26 43.96
CA GLN A 502 -36.01 -27.61 44.45
C GLN A 502 -34.94 -27.66 45.56
N LEU A 503 -33.94 -26.79 45.49
CA LEU A 503 -32.86 -26.71 46.48
C LEU A 503 -33.20 -25.75 47.64
N GLU A 504 -34.13 -24.82 47.46
CA GLU A 504 -34.65 -23.95 48.53
C GLU A 504 -35.59 -24.70 49.48
N GLU A 505 -36.29 -25.71 48.98
CA GLU A 505 -37.24 -26.53 49.74
C GLU A 505 -36.59 -27.69 50.53
N ARG A 506 -35.28 -27.93 50.37
CA ARG A 506 -34.53 -29.03 50.99
C ARG A 506 -33.50 -28.51 51.97
#